data_AF-A0A6G0Q187-F1
#
_entry.id   AF-A0A6G0Q187-F1
#
_cell.length_a   1.000
_cell.length_b   1.000
_cell.length_c   1.000
_cell.angle_alpha   90.00
_cell.angle_beta   90.00
_cell.angle_gamma   90.00
#
_symmetry.space_group_name_H-M   'P 1'
#
loop_
_entity.id
_entity.type
_entity.pdbx_description
1 polymer ?
#
loop_
_entity_poly.entity_id
_entity_poly.type
_entity_poly.pdbx_seq_one_letter_code
_entity_poly.pdbx_strand_id
1 'polypeptide(L)'
;MASIIARLRRERSEQLKEECRPPIDSVDGSTAFIVAESPSPTLNVTLKMCVPRIFETDLNWQVYLIDDELKGDNFEAFVSEYEQLDPARRNKFVFRLTIWKQKNTASAILDYREGMSYTFEKVHSLKMRYNSPQGAMQFVHSCHDSPHDREIVHSCPAAEHEAVSCKQAPKRKSTGDSQVSPMASPAKKTRGS
;
A
#
# COMPACT_ATOMS: atom_id res chain seq x y z
N MET A 1 -35.17 15.70 -0.73
CA MET A 1 -34.44 14.70 -1.52
C MET A 1 -33.25 15.39 -2.18
N ALA A 2 -32.02 14.92 -2.00
CA ALA A 2 -30.87 15.52 -2.66
C ALA A 2 -30.99 15.33 -4.19
N SER A 3 -30.70 16.39 -4.95
CA SER A 3 -30.65 16.31 -6.42
C SER A 3 -29.66 15.22 -6.86
N ILE A 4 -29.99 14.51 -7.93
CA ILE A 4 -29.13 13.45 -8.51
C ILE A 4 -27.71 13.98 -8.76
N ILE A 5 -27.57 15.25 -9.18
CA ILE A 5 -26.28 15.91 -9.38
C ILE A 5 -25.47 16.02 -8.08
N ALA A 6 -26.12 16.33 -6.96
CA ALA A 6 -25.45 16.41 -5.67
C ALA A 6 -24.97 15.02 -5.20
N ARG A 7 -25.73 13.96 -5.50
CA ARG A 7 -25.30 12.58 -5.22
C ARG A 7 -24.08 12.19 -6.06
N LEU A 8 -24.10 12.46 -7.37
CA LEU A 8 -22.96 12.18 -8.25
C LEU A 8 -21.68 12.91 -7.83
N ARG A 9 -21.79 14.18 -7.40
CA ARG A 9 -20.63 14.95 -6.89
C ARG A 9 -20.05 14.35 -5.62
N ARG A 10 -20.90 13.82 -4.73
CA ARG A 10 -20.47 13.12 -3.52
C ARG A 10 -19.71 11.84 -3.87
N GLU A 11 -20.29 11.00 -4.72
CA GLU A 11 -19.65 9.76 -5.18
C GLU A 11 -18.29 10.04 -5.83
N ARG A 12 -18.18 11.08 -6.69
CA ARG A 12 -16.90 11.48 -7.27
C ARG A 12 -15.89 11.90 -6.18
N SER A 13 -16.32 12.62 -5.16
CA SER A 13 -15.43 13.00 -4.06
C SER A 13 -14.95 11.80 -3.25
N GLU A 14 -15.82 10.81 -3.04
CA GLU A 14 -15.45 9.55 -2.38
C GLU A 14 -14.47 8.74 -3.24
N GLN A 15 -14.72 8.65 -4.55
CA GLN A 15 -13.79 8.03 -5.50
C GLN A 15 -12.40 8.66 -5.45
N LEU A 16 -12.29 10.00 -5.46
CA LEU A 16 -11.00 10.68 -5.36
C LEU A 16 -10.29 10.35 -4.04
N LYS A 17 -11.03 10.24 -2.92
CA LYS A 17 -10.45 9.83 -1.64
C LYS A 17 -9.94 8.38 -1.67
N GLU A 18 -10.64 7.49 -2.37
CA GLU A 18 -10.18 6.10 -2.57
C GLU A 18 -8.89 6.08 -3.42
N GLU A 19 -8.86 6.81 -4.53
CA GLU A 19 -7.71 6.86 -5.45
C GLU A 19 -6.46 7.51 -4.83
N CYS A 20 -6.63 8.42 -3.86
CA CYS A 20 -5.53 9.00 -3.12
C CYS A 20 -4.92 8.06 -2.06
N ARG A 21 -5.53 6.90 -1.76
CA ARG A 21 -4.97 5.97 -0.77
C ARG A 21 -3.75 5.25 -1.35
N PRO A 22 -2.67 5.10 -0.57
CA PRO A 22 -1.55 4.29 -1.01
C PRO A 22 -1.98 2.83 -1.19
N PRO A 23 -1.45 2.12 -2.20
CA PRO A 23 -1.68 0.69 -2.35
C PRO A 23 -1.17 -0.09 -1.12
N ILE A 24 -1.90 -1.14 -0.74
CA ILE A 24 -1.43 -2.11 0.24
C ILE A 24 -0.53 -3.12 -0.49
N ASP A 25 0.70 -3.28 0.00
CA ASP A 25 1.76 -4.05 -0.67
C ASP A 25 2.24 -5.29 0.10
N SER A 26 1.69 -5.54 1.30
CA SER A 26 2.00 -6.69 2.15
C SER A 26 0.76 -7.38 2.72
N VAL A 27 0.87 -8.69 2.96
CA VAL A 27 -0.17 -9.51 3.59
C VAL A 27 -0.39 -9.04 5.02
N ASP A 28 0.66 -8.70 5.76
CA ASP A 28 0.55 -8.15 7.10
C ASP A 28 -0.14 -6.78 7.09
N GLY A 29 0.20 -5.91 6.13
CA GLY A 29 -0.48 -4.62 5.95
C GLY A 29 -1.98 -4.79 5.67
N SER A 30 -2.34 -5.74 4.81
CA SER A 30 -3.75 -6.06 4.53
C SER A 30 -4.49 -6.62 5.75
N THR A 31 -3.82 -7.45 6.55
CA THR A 31 -4.37 -8.02 7.77
C THR A 31 -4.61 -6.94 8.81
N ALA A 32 -3.61 -6.09 9.05
CA ALA A 32 -3.70 -4.95 9.96
C ALA A 32 -4.84 -4.01 9.55
N PHE A 33 -4.94 -3.69 8.26
CA PHE A 33 -6.01 -2.85 7.71
C PHE A 33 -7.40 -3.43 7.97
N ILE A 34 -7.61 -4.71 7.65
CA ILE A 34 -8.92 -5.36 7.82
C ILE A 34 -9.32 -5.43 9.29
N VAL A 35 -8.38 -5.77 10.17
CA VAL A 35 -8.64 -5.91 11.61
C VAL A 35 -8.90 -4.54 12.27
N ALA A 36 -8.12 -3.51 11.92
CA ALA A 36 -8.25 -2.19 12.50
C ALA A 36 -9.49 -1.44 12.01
N GLU A 37 -9.75 -1.46 10.70
CA GLU A 37 -10.81 -0.64 10.10
C GLU A 37 -12.15 -1.37 9.97
N SER A 38 -12.17 -2.71 10.00
CA SER A 38 -13.38 -3.51 9.72
C SER A 38 -14.14 -2.99 8.48
N PRO A 39 -13.48 -2.96 7.31
CA PRO A 39 -13.92 -2.19 6.16
C PRO A 39 -15.31 -2.60 5.65
N SER A 40 -16.09 -1.61 5.19
CA SER A 40 -17.36 -1.85 4.51
C SER A 40 -17.15 -2.73 3.27
N PRO A 41 -18.11 -3.61 2.92
CA PRO A 41 -18.04 -4.38 1.67
C PRO A 41 -17.94 -3.51 0.41
N THR A 42 -18.40 -2.26 0.48
CA THR A 42 -18.38 -1.29 -0.62
C THR A 42 -17.09 -0.48 -0.71
N LEU A 43 -16.22 -0.58 0.30
CA LEU A 43 -14.96 0.15 0.30
C LEU A 43 -14.01 -0.48 -0.71
N ASN A 44 -13.49 0.33 -1.60
CA ASN A 44 -12.46 -0.08 -2.54
C ASN A 44 -11.07 0.24 -1.99
N VAL A 45 -10.15 -0.68 -2.20
CA VAL A 45 -8.71 -0.48 -1.99
C VAL A 45 -7.93 -0.88 -3.23
N THR A 46 -6.70 -0.43 -3.28
CA THR A 46 -5.71 -0.86 -4.26
C THR A 46 -4.71 -1.78 -3.58
N LEU A 47 -4.43 -2.93 -4.17
CA LEU A 47 -3.37 -3.83 -3.75
C LEU A 47 -2.23 -3.77 -4.77
N LYS A 48 -0.99 -3.86 -4.33
CA LYS A 48 0.17 -4.03 -5.21
C LYS A 48 1.01 -5.19 -4.68
N MET A 49 0.82 -6.38 -5.25
CA MET A 49 1.33 -7.62 -4.65
C MET A 49 1.84 -8.59 -5.71
N CYS A 50 2.72 -9.49 -5.29
CA CYS A 50 3.28 -10.55 -6.12
C CYS A 50 2.31 -11.74 -6.18
N VAL A 51 2.17 -12.35 -7.37
CA VAL A 51 1.29 -13.49 -7.60
C VAL A 51 2.10 -14.79 -7.52
N PRO A 52 2.00 -15.60 -6.45
CA PRO A 52 2.57 -16.93 -6.43
C PRO A 52 1.78 -17.98 -7.20
N ARG A 53 0.45 -17.87 -7.23
CA ARG A 53 -0.39 -18.93 -7.77
C ARG A 53 -1.76 -18.43 -8.18
N ILE A 54 -2.26 -19.00 -9.27
CA ILE A 54 -3.58 -18.72 -9.81
C ILE A 54 -4.35 -20.03 -9.95
N PHE A 55 -5.60 -20.04 -9.49
CA PHE A 55 -6.53 -21.13 -9.71
C PHE A 55 -7.72 -20.62 -10.51
N GLU A 56 -8.03 -21.29 -11.61
CA GLU A 56 -9.18 -20.95 -12.43
C GLU A 56 -10.37 -21.86 -12.10
N THR A 57 -11.55 -21.25 -12.02
CA THR A 57 -12.85 -21.95 -11.94
C THR A 57 -13.78 -21.41 -13.01
N ASP A 58 -14.95 -22.03 -13.18
CA ASP A 58 -15.94 -21.58 -14.17
C ASP A 58 -16.43 -20.15 -13.92
N LEU A 59 -16.48 -19.72 -12.65
CA LEU A 59 -17.10 -18.45 -12.25
C LEU A 59 -16.10 -17.35 -11.87
N ASN A 60 -14.88 -17.73 -11.49
CA ASN A 60 -13.88 -16.81 -10.98
C ASN A 60 -12.46 -17.38 -11.10
N TRP A 61 -11.48 -16.49 -10.97
CA TRP A 61 -10.12 -16.86 -10.63
C TRP A 61 -9.88 -16.61 -9.15
N GLN A 62 -9.22 -17.56 -8.48
CA GLN A 62 -8.65 -17.37 -7.16
C GLN A 62 -7.16 -17.12 -7.31
N VAL A 63 -6.76 -15.88 -7.07
CA VAL A 63 -5.37 -15.44 -7.11
C VAL A 63 -4.87 -15.36 -5.69
N TYR A 64 -3.76 -16.03 -5.42
CA TYR A 64 -3.05 -15.92 -4.16
C TYR A 64 -2.02 -14.82 -4.34
N LEU A 65 -1.89 -13.96 -3.34
CA LEU A 65 -1.02 -12.79 -3.37
C LEU A 65 -0.09 -12.82 -2.16
N ILE A 66 1.17 -12.43 -2.39
CA ILE A 66 2.21 -12.27 -1.38
C ILE A 66 2.82 -10.88 -1.50
N ASP A 67 3.64 -10.53 -0.54
CA ASP A 67 4.27 -9.22 -0.43
C ASP A 67 5.05 -8.85 -1.70
N ASP A 68 4.95 -7.59 -2.14
CA ASP A 68 5.63 -7.09 -3.35
C ASP A 68 7.17 -7.25 -3.27
N GLU A 69 7.74 -7.29 -2.07
CA GLU A 69 9.18 -7.44 -1.84
C GLU A 69 9.71 -8.85 -2.16
N LEU A 70 8.83 -9.85 -2.22
CA LEU A 70 9.19 -11.24 -2.50
C LEU A 70 9.31 -11.54 -3.99
N LYS A 71 9.13 -10.56 -4.88
CA LYS A 71 9.36 -10.72 -6.32
C LYS A 71 10.84 -10.93 -6.66
N GLY A 72 11.12 -11.59 -7.78
CA GLY A 72 12.49 -11.84 -8.24
C GLY A 72 13.17 -12.98 -7.48
N ASP A 73 14.43 -12.78 -7.08
CA ASP A 73 15.29 -13.84 -6.52
C ASP A 73 14.74 -14.47 -5.22
N ASN A 74 13.95 -13.72 -4.45
CA ASN A 74 13.33 -14.21 -3.21
C ASN A 74 12.08 -15.06 -3.44
N PHE A 75 11.52 -15.03 -4.66
CA PHE A 75 10.25 -15.69 -4.97
C PHE A 75 10.38 -17.21 -4.86
N GLU A 76 11.39 -17.79 -5.50
CA GLU A 76 11.60 -19.25 -5.51
C GLU A 76 11.88 -19.78 -4.11
N ALA A 77 12.71 -19.06 -3.33
CA ALA A 77 12.99 -19.41 -1.94
C ALA A 77 11.72 -19.37 -1.09
N PHE A 78 10.88 -18.34 -1.24
CA PHE A 78 9.60 -18.26 -0.56
C PHE A 78 8.69 -19.43 -0.94
N VAL A 79 8.53 -19.73 -2.22
CA VAL A 79 7.67 -20.83 -2.69
C VAL A 79 8.15 -22.16 -2.11
N SER A 80 9.47 -22.41 -2.10
CA SER A 80 10.06 -23.63 -1.57
C SER A 80 9.74 -23.84 -0.07
N GLU A 81 9.88 -22.81 0.75
CA GLU A 81 9.56 -22.87 2.18
C GLU A 81 8.04 -22.94 2.41
N TYR A 82 7.27 -22.17 1.65
CA TYR A 82 5.81 -22.13 1.72
C TYR A 82 5.17 -23.50 1.41
N GLU A 83 5.73 -24.24 0.46
CA GLU A 83 5.25 -25.58 0.09
C GLU A 83 5.54 -26.65 1.14
N GLN A 84 6.50 -26.45 2.03
CA GLN A 84 6.77 -27.36 3.14
C GLN A 84 5.76 -27.25 4.28
N LEU A 85 5.04 -26.12 4.37
CA LEU A 85 4.03 -25.90 5.40
C LEU A 85 2.75 -26.71 5.12
N ASP A 86 2.02 -27.06 6.17
CA ASP A 86 0.66 -27.60 6.00
C ASP A 86 -0.32 -26.52 5.49
N PRO A 87 -1.39 -26.90 4.77
CA PRO A 87 -2.33 -25.94 4.20
C PRO A 87 -2.97 -24.97 5.21
N ALA A 88 -3.15 -25.37 6.48
CA ALA A 88 -3.75 -24.50 7.49
C ALA A 88 -2.79 -23.38 7.92
N ARG A 89 -1.47 -23.64 7.92
CA ARG A 89 -0.43 -22.65 8.23
C ARG A 89 -0.13 -21.70 7.07
N ARG A 90 -0.21 -22.18 5.83
CA ARG A 90 0.02 -21.38 4.61
C ARG A 90 -0.85 -20.13 4.52
N ASN A 91 -2.09 -20.24 4.97
CA ASN A 91 -3.09 -19.17 4.93
C ASN A 91 -2.65 -17.82 5.55
N LYS A 92 -1.67 -17.83 6.45
CA LYS A 92 -1.14 -16.61 7.10
C LYS A 92 -0.24 -15.78 6.20
N PHE A 93 0.38 -16.41 5.19
CA PHE A 93 1.39 -15.79 4.34
C PHE A 93 0.83 -15.34 2.99
N VAL A 94 -0.48 -15.46 2.79
CA VAL A 94 -1.13 -15.15 1.52
C VAL A 94 -2.40 -14.36 1.73
N PHE A 95 -2.59 -13.38 0.86
CA PHE A 95 -3.88 -12.75 0.64
C PHE A 95 -4.62 -13.49 -0.47
N ARG A 96 -5.88 -13.87 -0.23
CA ARG A 96 -6.71 -14.55 -1.23
C ARG A 96 -7.62 -13.55 -1.95
N LEU A 97 -7.32 -13.30 -3.22
CA LEU A 97 -8.13 -12.46 -4.09
C LEU A 97 -9.04 -13.30 -4.98
N THR A 98 -10.34 -13.05 -4.90
CA THR A 98 -11.32 -13.64 -5.84
C THR A 98 -11.61 -12.64 -6.97
N ILE A 99 -11.27 -12.99 -8.20
CA ILE A 99 -11.57 -12.20 -9.39
C ILE A 99 -12.75 -12.82 -10.11
N TRP A 100 -13.91 -12.16 -10.07
CA TRP A 100 -15.13 -12.67 -10.71
C TRP A 100 -15.09 -12.47 -12.22
N LYS A 101 -15.37 -13.55 -12.96
CA LYS A 101 -15.53 -13.50 -14.41
C LYS A 101 -16.82 -12.75 -14.76
N GLN A 102 -16.75 -11.91 -15.78
CA GLN A 102 -17.96 -11.33 -16.34
C GLN A 102 -18.75 -12.44 -17.07
N LYS A 103 -20.06 -12.50 -16.81
CA LYS A 103 -20.94 -13.42 -17.55
C LYS A 103 -20.95 -13.01 -19.01
N ASN A 104 -20.84 -13.99 -19.91
CA ASN A 104 -20.95 -13.83 -21.37
C ASN A 104 -19.68 -13.36 -22.11
N THR A 105 -18.52 -13.38 -21.46
CA THR A 105 -17.24 -13.09 -22.14
C THR A 105 -16.52 -14.40 -22.40
N ALA A 106 -16.68 -14.97 -23.60
CA ALA A 106 -15.96 -16.17 -24.03
C ALA A 106 -14.43 -16.00 -24.08
N SER A 107 -13.93 -14.78 -23.87
CA SER A 107 -12.53 -14.39 -24.04
C SER A 107 -11.95 -13.62 -22.85
N ALA A 108 -12.53 -13.74 -21.65
CA ALA A 108 -11.88 -13.16 -20.47
C ALA A 108 -10.64 -14.03 -20.13
N ILE A 109 -9.49 -13.64 -20.68
CA ILE A 109 -8.19 -14.28 -20.41
C ILE A 109 -7.50 -13.48 -19.31
N LEU A 110 -7.03 -14.19 -18.28
CA LEU A 110 -6.27 -13.61 -17.19
C LEU A 110 -4.78 -13.88 -17.41
N ASP A 111 -4.06 -12.91 -17.98
CA ASP A 111 -2.63 -13.05 -18.33
C ASP A 111 -1.69 -12.64 -17.19
N TYR A 112 -1.94 -13.14 -15.98
CA TYR A 112 -1.00 -12.98 -14.86
C TYR A 112 0.04 -14.09 -14.86
N ARG A 113 1.29 -13.72 -14.58
CA ARG A 113 2.41 -14.65 -14.47
C ARG A 113 2.80 -14.81 -13.01
N GLU A 114 3.10 -16.04 -12.63
CA GLU A 114 3.62 -16.33 -11.30
C GLU A 114 4.99 -15.65 -11.10
N GLY A 115 5.26 -15.18 -9.90
CA GLY A 115 6.49 -14.47 -9.54
C GLY A 115 6.53 -12.98 -9.95
N MET A 116 5.47 -12.47 -10.57
CA MET A 116 5.35 -11.07 -10.97
C MET A 116 4.40 -10.30 -10.05
N SER A 117 4.69 -9.02 -9.87
CA SER A 117 3.83 -8.10 -9.14
C SER A 117 2.86 -7.37 -10.04
N TYR A 118 1.62 -7.24 -9.55
CA TYR A 118 0.54 -6.54 -10.24
C TYR A 118 -0.15 -5.58 -9.28
N THR A 119 -0.71 -4.52 -9.86
CA THR A 119 -1.61 -3.61 -9.14
C THR A 119 -3.05 -4.04 -9.39
N PHE A 120 -3.77 -4.35 -8.33
CA PHE A 120 -5.18 -4.71 -8.34
C PHE A 120 -5.98 -3.53 -7.80
N GLU A 121 -6.67 -2.83 -8.68
CA GLU A 121 -7.52 -1.71 -8.32
C GLU A 121 -8.94 -2.19 -7.99
N LYS A 122 -9.67 -1.37 -7.22
CA LYS A 122 -11.08 -1.62 -6.87
C LYS A 122 -11.30 -2.99 -6.22
N VAL A 123 -10.34 -3.43 -5.41
CA VAL A 123 -10.51 -4.61 -4.55
C VAL A 123 -11.44 -4.22 -3.40
N HIS A 124 -12.49 -5.01 -3.19
CA HIS A 124 -13.54 -4.74 -2.22
C HIS A 124 -13.88 -6.01 -1.44
N SER A 125 -14.94 -5.95 -0.61
CA SER A 125 -15.38 -7.09 0.22
C SER A 125 -14.28 -7.70 1.08
N LEU A 126 -13.38 -6.85 1.59
CA LEU A 126 -12.23 -7.26 2.39
C LEU A 126 -12.67 -7.87 3.72
N LYS A 127 -12.11 -9.01 4.09
CA LYS A 127 -12.42 -9.71 5.35
C LYS A 127 -11.34 -10.70 5.73
N MET A 128 -11.25 -10.98 7.03
CA MET A 128 -10.47 -12.12 7.54
C MET A 128 -11.31 -13.39 7.51
N ARG A 129 -10.74 -14.49 6.99
CA ARG A 129 -11.31 -15.84 7.14
C ARG A 129 -10.22 -16.84 7.47
N TYR A 130 -10.39 -17.60 8.54
CA TYR A 130 -9.42 -18.61 8.98
C TYR A 130 -7.98 -18.07 9.04
N ASN A 131 -7.80 -16.85 9.57
CA ASN A 131 -6.52 -16.14 9.63
C ASN A 131 -5.85 -15.87 8.26
N SER A 132 -6.62 -15.85 7.17
CA SER A 132 -6.19 -15.37 5.86
C SER A 132 -6.98 -14.11 5.50
N PRO A 133 -6.30 -13.03 5.10
CA PRO A 133 -6.98 -11.87 4.54
C PRO A 133 -7.51 -12.21 3.14
N GLN A 134 -8.75 -11.80 2.86
CA GLN A 134 -9.43 -12.10 1.62
C GLN A 134 -10.10 -10.86 1.05
N GLY A 135 -10.16 -10.79 -0.27
CA GLY A 135 -10.86 -9.74 -1.00
C GLY A 135 -11.49 -10.27 -2.29
N ALA A 136 -12.29 -9.43 -2.92
CA ALA A 136 -12.86 -9.71 -4.22
C ALA A 136 -12.71 -8.51 -5.15
N MET A 137 -12.64 -8.78 -6.44
CA MET A 137 -12.80 -7.78 -7.49
C MET A 137 -13.61 -8.38 -8.63
N GLN A 138 -14.18 -7.52 -9.46
CA GLN A 138 -14.83 -7.94 -10.68
C GLN A 138 -13.92 -7.69 -11.86
N PHE A 139 -13.74 -8.70 -12.71
CA PHE A 139 -13.06 -8.50 -13.98
C PHE A 139 -13.96 -7.67 -14.89
N VAL A 140 -13.49 -6.48 -15.25
CA VAL A 140 -14.15 -5.62 -16.23
C VAL A 140 -13.23 -5.55 -17.43
N HIS A 141 -13.60 -6.19 -18.53
CA HIS A 141 -12.93 -5.95 -19.80
C HIS A 141 -13.26 -4.51 -20.17
N SER A 142 -12.25 -3.65 -20.30
CA SER A 142 -12.46 -2.30 -20.79
C SER A 142 -12.95 -2.41 -22.25
N CYS A 143 -14.26 -2.40 -22.45
CA CYS A 143 -14.80 -1.94 -23.71
C CYS A 143 -14.33 -0.48 -23.81
N HIS A 144 -13.40 -0.22 -24.72
CA HIS A 144 -12.87 1.10 -25.02
C HIS A 144 -13.99 1.96 -25.63
N ASP A 145 -14.97 2.37 -24.83
CA ASP A 145 -15.86 3.47 -25.17
C ASP A 145 -15.14 4.76 -24.78
N SER A 146 -14.19 5.16 -25.62
CA SER A 146 -13.70 6.54 -25.63
C SER A 146 -14.34 7.28 -26.80
N PRO A 147 -14.96 8.42 -26.51
CA PRO A 147 -14.46 9.61 -27.16
C PRO A 147 -14.19 10.71 -26.11
N HIS A 148 -13.00 11.28 -26.24
CA HIS A 148 -12.47 12.51 -25.63
C HIS A 148 -11.63 12.41 -24.34
N ASP A 149 -10.32 12.54 -24.59
CA ASP A 149 -9.26 13.18 -23.80
C ASP A 149 -9.59 13.52 -22.34
N ARG A 150 -9.06 12.70 -21.44
CA ARG A 150 -8.78 13.15 -20.08
C ARG A 150 -7.32 13.63 -20.04
N GLU A 151 -7.11 14.93 -20.19
CA GLU A 151 -5.99 15.58 -19.52
C GLU A 151 -6.21 15.42 -18.02
N ILE A 152 -5.58 14.39 -17.45
CA ILE A 152 -5.53 14.20 -16.01
C ILE A 152 -4.44 15.14 -15.48
N VAL A 153 -4.83 16.37 -15.15
CA VAL A 153 -4.03 17.21 -14.26
C VAL A 153 -4.20 16.64 -12.84
N HIS A 154 -3.37 15.66 -12.48
CA HIS A 154 -3.23 15.24 -11.09
C HIS A 154 -2.43 16.32 -10.35
N SER A 155 -3.15 17.22 -9.70
CA SER A 155 -2.62 17.96 -8.56
C SER A 155 -3.43 17.54 -7.35
N CYS A 156 -2.89 16.58 -6.59
CA CYS A 156 -3.31 16.41 -5.20
C CYS A 156 -3.07 17.75 -4.51
N PRO A 157 -4.07 18.37 -3.86
CA PRO A 157 -3.80 19.54 -3.05
C PRO A 157 -2.93 19.08 -1.89
N ALA A 158 -1.66 19.47 -1.92
CA ALA A 158 -0.75 19.30 -0.79
C ALA A 158 -1.41 19.97 0.41
N ALA A 159 -1.57 19.21 1.50
CA ALA A 159 -1.96 19.77 2.78
C ALA A 159 -1.01 20.91 3.11
N GLU A 160 -1.55 22.12 3.26
CA GLU A 160 -0.80 23.28 3.71
C GLU A 160 -0.29 23.00 5.12
N HIS A 161 0.96 22.53 5.21
CA HIS A 161 1.71 22.60 6.45
C HIS A 161 2.02 24.08 6.70
N GLU A 162 1.28 24.70 7.61
CA GLU A 162 1.75 25.91 8.31
C GLU A 162 3.12 25.61 8.92
N ALA A 163 4.17 26.03 8.23
CA ALA A 163 5.51 26.05 8.76
C ALA A 163 5.56 27.13 9.85
N VAL A 164 5.52 26.70 11.11
CA VAL A 164 5.90 27.53 12.26
C VAL A 164 7.36 27.99 12.03
N SER A 165 7.49 29.25 11.63
CA SER A 165 8.75 29.95 11.46
C SER A 165 9.41 30.17 12.82
N CYS A 166 10.58 29.56 13.04
CA CYS A 166 11.48 30.00 14.09
C CYS A 166 12.93 29.77 13.66
N LYS A 167 13.61 30.89 13.35
CA LYS A 167 15.08 31.18 13.36
C LYS A 167 15.25 32.49 12.56
N GLN A 168 15.94 33.55 12.97
CA GLN A 168 16.98 33.80 13.98
C GLN A 168 17.08 35.33 14.20
N ALA A 169 17.50 35.76 15.40
CA ALA A 169 18.01 37.12 15.65
C ALA A 169 19.55 37.15 15.46
N PRO A 170 20.13 38.24 14.91
CA PRO A 170 21.54 38.27 14.53
C PRO A 170 22.51 38.76 15.64
N LYS A 171 23.73 38.27 15.49
CA LYS A 171 25.03 38.56 16.16
C LYS A 171 25.19 39.95 16.79
N ARG A 172 25.59 39.98 18.07
CA ARG A 172 26.26 41.13 18.70
C ARG A 172 27.78 41.06 18.50
N LYS A 173 28.34 42.22 18.13
CA LYS A 173 29.77 42.52 17.94
C LYS A 173 30.56 42.40 19.24
N SER A 174 31.79 41.93 19.14
CA SER A 174 32.86 42.05 20.14
C SER A 174 33.57 43.40 20.02
N THR A 175 33.84 44.07 21.16
CA THR A 175 34.91 45.07 21.27
C THR A 175 35.34 45.21 22.74
N GLY A 176 36.61 44.87 23.03
CA GLY A 176 37.45 45.28 24.19
C GLY A 176 36.99 44.84 25.59
N ASP A 177 37.85 44.61 26.58
CA ASP A 177 39.30 44.60 26.74
C ASP A 177 39.58 44.08 28.18
N SER A 178 40.84 43.81 28.49
CA SER A 178 41.41 43.60 29.84
C SER A 178 41.55 42.18 30.40
N GLN A 179 42.79 41.70 30.27
CA GLN A 179 43.70 41.25 31.34
C GLN A 179 43.27 40.10 32.28
N VAL A 180 44.01 39.00 32.24
CA VAL A 180 45.05 38.59 33.23
C VAL A 180 45.32 37.08 33.04
N SER A 181 46.52 36.73 32.58
CA SER A 181 47.20 35.45 32.86
C SER A 181 47.90 35.55 34.23
N PRO A 182 48.28 34.48 34.98
CA PRO A 182 48.91 33.27 34.42
C PRO A 182 48.79 31.92 35.19
N MET A 183 49.33 30.88 34.54
CA MET A 183 50.09 29.73 35.08
C MET A 183 49.43 28.70 36.02
N ALA A 184 49.39 27.42 35.60
CA ALA A 184 50.37 26.39 36.00
C ALA A 184 50.05 25.02 35.36
N SER A 185 51.11 24.27 35.02
CA SER A 185 51.13 22.92 34.42
C SER A 185 50.87 21.78 35.46
N PRO A 186 51.26 20.50 35.25
CA PRO A 186 50.54 19.45 34.52
C PRO A 186 50.33 18.13 35.33
N ALA A 187 49.66 17.15 34.68
CA ALA A 187 49.77 15.69 34.87
C ALA A 187 49.26 15.01 36.17
N LYS A 188 48.43 13.97 36.02
CA LYS A 188 48.86 12.57 36.22
C LYS A 188 47.82 11.54 35.81
N LYS A 189 48.35 10.53 35.13
CA LYS A 189 47.82 9.21 34.79
C LYS A 189 47.76 8.37 36.08
N THR A 190 46.67 7.67 36.33
CA THR A 190 46.72 6.46 37.16
C THR A 190 45.66 5.45 36.71
N ARG A 191 46.16 4.23 36.53
CA ARG A 191 45.52 2.98 36.14
C ARG A 191 45.57 2.08 37.38
N GLY A 192 44.59 1.20 37.52
CA GLY A 192 44.58 0.12 38.52
C GLY A 192 43.26 0.14 39.30
N SER A 193 42.61 -0.97 39.58
CA SER A 193 42.90 -2.39 39.32
C SER A 193 41.58 -3.15 39.38
#